data_AF-A0AAU2SR73-F1
#
_entry.id   AF-A0AAU2SR73-F1
#
_cell.length_a   1.000
_cell.length_b   1.000
_cell.length_c   1.000
_cell.angle_alpha   90.00
_cell.angle_beta   90.00
_cell.angle_gamma   90.00
#
_symmetry.space_group_name_H-M   'P 1'
#
loop_
_entity.id
_entity.type
_entity.pdbx_description
1 polymer ?
#
loop_
_entity_poly.entity_id
_entity_poly.type
_entity_poly.pdbx_seq_one_letter_code
_entity_poly.pdbx_strand_id
1 'polypeptide(L)'
;MAWFCKEEKSEAEDAWDDYVRASNTYSKARRVLFETDPLPAVRKALNGGGDLFAALHLLKDVGWDRPELVQAVVPELYACSLSLGPPGIFARLVLRRLSGSGQAYAEALHAGLAPLTAATLREEVTDVFAMQALAMLLDDVGALGLLGQWREAARASPDVDVQELAEDYGEDEHPEPPAPPVAPL
;
A
#
# COMPACT_ATOMS: atom_id res chain seq x y z
N MET A 1 -0.06 62.80 13.87
CA MET A 1 -0.24 61.61 14.74
C MET A 1 -0.69 60.47 13.84
N ALA A 2 0.25 59.75 13.24
CA ALA A 2 -0.05 58.59 12.41
C ALA A 2 -0.29 57.40 13.34
N TRP A 3 -1.53 56.93 13.39
CA TRP A 3 -1.92 55.68 14.05
C TRP A 3 -1.37 54.52 13.21
N PHE A 4 -0.29 53.88 13.66
CA PHE A 4 0.11 52.57 13.16
C PHE A 4 -0.86 51.54 13.75
N CYS A 5 -1.95 51.26 13.04
CA CYS A 5 -2.66 50.01 13.24
C CYS A 5 -1.71 48.90 12.79
N LYS A 6 -1.10 48.22 13.75
CA LYS A 6 -0.45 46.93 13.53
C LYS A 6 -1.59 46.01 13.09
N GLU A 7 -1.67 45.69 11.81
CA GLU A 7 -2.55 44.62 11.32
C GLU A 7 -2.12 43.36 12.10
N GLU A 8 -2.93 42.98 13.09
CA GLU A 8 -2.74 41.71 13.79
C GLU A 8 -3.02 40.64 12.75
N LYS A 9 -1.97 39.87 12.41
CA LYS A 9 -2.12 38.70 11.56
C LYS A 9 -3.21 37.82 12.15
N SER A 10 -4.09 37.35 11.28
CA SER A 10 -5.13 36.43 11.73
C SER A 10 -4.49 35.10 12.14
N GLU A 11 -5.13 34.36 13.07
CA GLU A 11 -4.68 33.00 13.44
C GLU A 11 -4.52 32.08 12.22
N ALA A 12 -5.29 32.31 11.15
CA ALA A 12 -5.18 31.59 9.89
C ALA A 12 -3.91 31.93 9.11
N GLU A 13 -3.45 33.19 9.15
CA GLU A 13 -2.19 33.61 8.51
C GLU A 13 -0.98 33.06 9.26
N ASP A 14 -1.04 33.02 10.59
CA ASP A 14 0.00 32.40 11.41
C ASP A 14 0.06 30.88 11.19
N ALA A 15 -1.08 30.19 11.16
CA ALA A 15 -1.16 28.77 10.84
C ALA A 15 -0.66 28.47 9.42
N TRP A 16 -0.93 29.36 8.46
CA TRP A 16 -0.41 29.24 7.10
C TRP A 16 1.11 29.38 7.05
N ASP A 17 1.68 30.37 7.74
CA ASP A 17 3.14 30.56 7.81
C ASP A 17 3.84 29.35 8.45
N ASP A 18 3.24 28.77 9.49
CA ASP A 18 3.76 27.55 10.12
C ASP A 18 3.67 26.34 9.19
N TYR A 19 2.56 26.19 8.45
CA TYR A 19 2.44 25.17 7.41
C TYR A 19 3.52 25.30 6.33
N VAL A 20 3.77 26.51 5.82
CA VAL A 20 4.82 26.77 4.83
C VAL A 20 6.20 26.43 5.39
N ARG A 21 6.49 26.75 6.65
CA ARG A 21 7.76 26.40 7.30
C ARG A 21 7.92 24.88 7.45
N ALA A 22 6.88 24.17 7.87
CA ALA A 22 6.88 22.72 7.96
C ALA A 22 7.09 22.07 6.59
N SER A 23 6.39 22.54 5.56
CA SER A 23 6.52 22.06 4.17
C SER A 23 7.93 22.26 3.60
N ASN A 24 8.55 23.41 3.86
CA ASN A 24 9.93 23.67 3.48
C ASN A 24 10.93 22.75 4.21
N THR A 25 10.66 22.47 5.49
CA THR A 25 11.50 21.55 6.29
C THR A 25 11.38 20.13 5.78
N TYR A 26 10.15 19.67 5.51
CA TYR A 26 9.88 18.37 4.89
C TYR A 26 10.59 18.24 3.53
N SER A 27 10.48 19.26 2.66
CA SER A 27 11.12 19.25 1.34
C SER A 27 12.64 19.14 1.42
N LYS A 28 13.27 19.81 2.40
CA LYS A 28 14.72 19.68 2.66
C LYS A 28 15.08 18.27 3.16
N ALA A 29 14.34 17.74 4.13
CA ALA A 29 14.57 16.40 4.66
C ALA A 29 14.39 15.33 3.58
N ARG A 30 13.32 15.43 2.78
CA ARG A 30 13.08 14.58 1.61
C ARG A 30 14.29 14.62 0.68
N ARG A 31 14.78 15.81 0.28
CA ARG A 31 15.98 15.92 -0.58
C ARG A 31 17.19 15.18 0.01
N VAL A 32 17.49 15.36 1.29
CA VAL A 32 18.61 14.65 1.94
C VAL A 32 18.41 13.13 1.92
N LEU A 33 17.18 12.65 2.14
CA LEU A 33 16.86 11.23 2.05
C LEU A 33 16.98 10.67 0.62
N PHE A 34 16.79 11.50 -0.40
CA PHE A 34 17.05 11.12 -1.80
C PHE A 34 18.53 11.02 -2.12
N GLU A 35 19.33 11.93 -1.56
CA GLU A 35 20.79 11.98 -1.77
C GLU A 35 21.55 10.95 -0.93
N THR A 36 20.88 10.28 0.01
CA THR A 36 21.44 9.23 0.87
C THR A 36 20.73 7.89 0.67
N ASP A 37 21.09 6.89 1.47
CA ASP A 37 20.37 5.60 1.54
C ASP A 37 19.37 5.62 2.71
N PRO A 38 18.06 5.84 2.45
CA PRO A 38 17.06 5.90 3.50
C PRO A 38 16.61 4.51 3.99
N LEU A 39 16.99 3.43 3.30
CA LEU A 39 16.43 2.09 3.51
C LEU A 39 16.59 1.57 4.95
N PRO A 40 17.74 1.74 5.63
CA PRO A 40 17.87 1.28 7.03
C PRO A 40 16.91 1.98 7.98
N ALA A 41 16.71 3.29 7.81
CA ALA A 41 15.80 4.08 8.64
C ALA A 41 14.34 3.71 8.37
N VAL A 42 13.98 3.52 7.10
CA VAL A 42 12.64 3.07 6.69
C VAL A 42 12.32 1.69 7.26
N ARG A 43 13.21 0.70 7.08
CA ARG A 43 13.01 -0.64 7.65
C ARG A 43 12.87 -0.61 9.17
N LYS A 44 13.67 0.19 9.85
CA LYS A 44 13.56 0.35 11.31
C LYS A 44 12.19 0.90 11.71
N ALA A 45 11.71 1.92 11.01
CA ALA A 45 10.40 2.53 11.29
C ALA A 45 9.23 1.57 11.00
N LEU A 46 9.27 0.82 9.91
CA LEU A 46 8.24 -0.19 9.58
C LEU A 46 8.21 -1.35 10.58
N ASN A 47 9.35 -1.72 11.17
CA ASN A 47 9.47 -2.78 12.18
C ASN A 47 9.29 -2.27 13.63
N GLY A 48 8.56 -1.17 13.83
CA GLY A 48 8.21 -0.66 15.18
C GLY A 48 9.33 0.09 15.92
N GLY A 49 10.49 0.31 15.30
CA GLY A 49 11.61 1.05 15.87
C GLY A 49 11.58 2.56 15.63
N GLY A 50 10.49 3.10 15.10
CA GLY A 50 10.33 4.50 14.73
C GLY A 50 8.88 4.85 14.38
N ASP A 51 8.68 5.98 13.70
CA ASP A 51 7.35 6.44 13.29
C ASP A 51 6.92 5.74 11.98
N LEU A 52 6.00 4.79 12.12
CA LEU A 52 5.41 4.02 11.02
C LEU A 52 4.74 4.93 9.97
N PHE A 53 3.97 5.93 10.41
CA PHE A 53 3.25 6.81 9.48
C PHE A 53 4.24 7.70 8.72
N ALA A 54 5.30 8.19 9.37
CA ALA A 54 6.36 8.92 8.67
C ALA A 54 7.01 8.07 7.56
N ALA A 55 7.27 6.78 7.83
CA ALA A 55 7.81 5.87 6.83
C ALA A 55 6.84 5.63 5.65
N LEU A 56 5.55 5.40 5.95
CA LEU A 56 4.52 5.21 4.93
C LEU A 56 4.31 6.46 4.08
N HIS A 57 4.30 7.65 4.70
CA HIS A 57 4.21 8.93 3.98
C HIS A 57 5.42 9.14 3.08
N LEU A 58 6.63 8.89 3.58
CA LEU A 58 7.85 8.97 2.77
C LEU A 58 7.75 8.02 1.57
N LEU A 59 7.47 6.74 1.79
CA LEU A 59 7.37 5.75 0.71
C LEU A 59 6.28 6.09 -0.32
N LYS A 60 5.15 6.64 0.14
CA LYS A 60 4.09 7.14 -0.75
C LYS A 60 4.60 8.28 -1.63
N ASP A 61 5.32 9.24 -1.07
CA ASP A 61 5.77 10.44 -1.78
C ASP A 61 6.99 10.21 -2.65
N VAL A 62 7.88 9.29 -2.27
CA VAL A 62 9.14 9.03 -2.98
C VAL A 62 9.11 7.80 -3.87
N GLY A 63 8.16 6.89 -3.64
CA GLY A 63 8.12 5.60 -4.31
C GLY A 63 7.89 5.66 -5.82
N TRP A 64 7.43 6.79 -6.36
CA TRP A 64 7.35 7.01 -7.80
C TRP A 64 8.72 7.26 -8.43
N ASP A 65 9.53 8.08 -7.75
CA ASP A 65 10.86 8.47 -8.23
C ASP A 65 11.89 7.37 -7.94
N ARG A 66 11.64 6.55 -6.91
CA ARG A 66 12.52 5.47 -6.44
C ARG A 66 11.74 4.19 -6.11
N PRO A 67 11.09 3.54 -7.09
CA PRO A 67 10.32 2.32 -6.88
C PRO A 67 11.15 1.17 -6.28
N GLU A 68 12.46 1.15 -6.51
CA GLU A 68 13.38 0.19 -5.91
C GLU A 68 13.42 0.25 -4.38
N LEU A 69 13.18 1.42 -3.78
CA LEU A 69 13.09 1.56 -2.32
C LEU A 69 11.84 0.87 -1.77
N VAL A 70 10.71 1.00 -2.46
CA VAL A 70 9.45 0.34 -2.07
C VAL A 70 9.59 -1.16 -2.26
N GLN A 71 10.16 -1.60 -3.38
CA GLN A 71 10.40 -3.01 -3.66
C GLN A 71 11.25 -3.69 -2.58
N ALA A 72 12.26 -2.99 -2.04
CA ALA A 72 13.15 -3.51 -1.01
C ALA A 72 12.49 -3.73 0.36
N VAL A 73 11.29 -3.19 0.59
CA VAL A 73 10.54 -3.29 1.86
C VAL A 73 9.16 -3.91 1.69
N VAL A 74 8.92 -4.63 0.59
CA VAL A 74 7.65 -5.35 0.35
C VAL A 74 7.27 -6.27 1.53
N PRO A 75 8.18 -7.04 2.15
CA PRO A 75 7.80 -7.89 3.29
C PRO A 75 7.25 -7.09 4.48
N GLU A 76 7.88 -5.96 4.82
CA GLU A 76 7.43 -5.09 5.91
C GLU A 76 6.10 -4.38 5.57
N LEU A 77 5.93 -3.96 4.31
CA LEU A 77 4.67 -3.39 3.84
C LEU A 77 3.55 -4.41 3.79
N TYR A 78 3.84 -5.67 3.44
CA TYR A 78 2.87 -6.76 3.46
C TYR A 78 2.30 -6.96 4.86
N ALA A 79 3.17 -7.07 5.87
CA ALA A 79 2.72 -7.20 7.26
C ALA A 79 1.82 -6.03 7.70
N CYS A 80 2.16 -4.80 7.30
CA CYS A 80 1.30 -3.64 7.56
C CYS A 80 -0.04 -3.72 6.82
N SER A 81 -0.03 -4.22 5.58
CA SER A 81 -1.19 -4.26 4.69
C SER A 81 -2.29 -5.21 5.14
N LEU A 82 -1.99 -6.18 6.01
CA LEU A 82 -2.96 -7.10 6.61
C LEU A 82 -3.84 -6.45 7.70
N SER A 83 -3.63 -5.15 7.99
CA SER A 83 -4.52 -4.37 8.83
C SER A 83 -5.66 -3.73 8.01
N LEU A 84 -6.87 -3.71 8.57
CA LEU A 84 -7.97 -2.90 8.04
C LEU A 84 -7.90 -1.42 8.47
N GLY A 85 -7.04 -1.11 9.44
CA GLY A 85 -6.86 0.26 9.95
C GLY A 85 -6.01 1.15 9.02
N PRO A 86 -5.78 2.42 9.43
CA PRO A 86 -5.01 3.37 8.63
C PRO A 86 -3.65 2.85 8.15
N PRO A 87 -2.81 2.18 8.98
CA PRO A 87 -1.52 1.65 8.51
C PRO A 87 -1.65 0.73 7.30
N GLY A 88 -2.65 -0.16 7.29
CA GLY A 88 -2.86 -1.09 6.18
C GLY A 88 -3.38 -0.41 4.93
N ILE A 89 -4.28 0.58 5.07
CA ILE A 89 -4.73 1.42 3.95
C ILE A 89 -3.53 2.12 3.28
N PHE A 90 -2.65 2.74 4.08
CA PHE A 90 -1.46 3.41 3.55
C PHE A 90 -0.47 2.42 2.91
N ALA A 91 -0.24 1.26 3.52
CA ALA A 91 0.64 0.24 2.95
C ALA A 91 0.13 -0.29 1.60
N ARG A 92 -1.17 -0.59 1.48
CA ARG A 92 -1.80 -1.00 0.22
C ARG A 92 -1.67 0.09 -0.86
N LEU A 93 -1.88 1.36 -0.51
CA LEU A 93 -1.68 2.47 -1.45
C LEU A 93 -0.23 2.57 -1.96
N VAL A 94 0.76 2.31 -1.10
CA VAL A 94 2.18 2.29 -1.49
C VAL A 94 2.46 1.11 -2.43
N LEU A 95 1.96 -0.09 -2.13
CA LEU A 95 2.14 -1.29 -2.97
C LEU A 95 1.41 -1.18 -4.31
N ARG A 96 0.20 -0.62 -4.33
CA ARG A 96 -0.55 -0.32 -5.55
C ARG A 96 0.21 0.64 -6.47
N ARG A 97 0.85 1.66 -5.89
CA ARG A 97 1.72 2.57 -6.66
C ARG A 97 2.91 1.83 -7.27
N LEU A 98 3.57 0.95 -6.51
CA LEU A 98 4.67 0.13 -7.03
C LEU A 98 4.21 -0.74 -8.20
N SER A 99 3.04 -1.38 -8.10
CA SER A 99 2.44 -2.14 -9.20
C SER A 99 2.23 -1.26 -10.45
N GLY A 100 1.77 -0.02 -10.26
CA GLY A 100 1.58 0.97 -11.33
C GLY A 100 2.87 1.57 -11.90
N SER A 101 4.05 1.34 -11.30
CA SER A 101 5.34 1.89 -11.76
C SER A 101 5.92 1.17 -12.99
N GLY A 102 5.21 0.19 -13.54
CA GLY A 102 5.54 -0.50 -14.78
C GLY A 102 5.50 -2.02 -14.64
N GLN A 103 5.40 -2.72 -15.78
CA GLN A 103 5.20 -4.17 -15.82
C GLN A 103 6.25 -4.95 -15.02
N ALA A 104 7.54 -4.58 -15.13
CA ALA A 104 8.62 -5.25 -14.41
C ALA A 104 8.47 -5.15 -12.87
N TYR A 105 7.97 -4.01 -12.36
CA TYR A 105 7.73 -3.82 -10.94
C TYR A 105 6.48 -4.57 -10.47
N ALA A 106 5.42 -4.60 -11.28
CA ALA A 106 4.23 -5.40 -11.00
C ALA A 106 4.57 -6.90 -10.90
N GLU A 107 5.29 -7.45 -11.88
CA GLU A 107 5.70 -8.85 -11.89
C GLU A 107 6.61 -9.18 -10.69
N ALA A 108 7.57 -8.31 -10.37
CA ALA A 108 8.45 -8.51 -9.22
C ALA A 108 7.71 -8.40 -7.88
N LEU A 109 6.72 -7.50 -7.78
CA LEU A 109 5.84 -7.39 -6.63
C LEU A 109 5.01 -8.67 -6.46
N HIS A 110 4.35 -9.15 -7.51
CA HIS A 110 3.55 -10.37 -7.45
C HIS A 110 4.40 -11.58 -7.04
N ALA A 111 5.62 -11.70 -7.59
CA ALA A 111 6.57 -12.74 -7.20
C ALA A 111 6.99 -12.63 -5.73
N GLY A 112 7.18 -11.40 -5.22
CA GLY A 112 7.49 -11.15 -3.81
C GLY A 112 6.31 -11.41 -2.86
N LEU A 113 5.08 -11.17 -3.31
CA LEU A 113 3.86 -11.41 -2.53
C LEU A 113 3.51 -12.91 -2.47
N ALA A 114 3.75 -13.67 -3.54
CA ALA A 114 3.39 -15.08 -3.61
C ALA A 114 3.78 -15.93 -2.38
N PRO A 115 5.05 -15.93 -1.89
CA PRO A 115 5.41 -16.70 -0.70
C PRO A 115 4.77 -16.17 0.59
N LEU A 116 4.51 -14.85 0.68
CA LEU A 116 3.88 -14.22 1.85
C LEU A 116 2.39 -14.56 1.91
N THR A 117 1.69 -14.46 0.78
CA THR A 117 0.30 -14.90 0.61
C THR A 117 0.16 -16.37 0.96
N ALA A 118 1.04 -17.24 0.43
CA ALA A 118 0.99 -18.66 0.75
C ALA A 118 1.20 -18.95 2.25
N ALA A 119 1.99 -18.15 2.97
CA ALA A 119 2.14 -18.27 4.41
C ALA A 119 0.84 -17.88 5.13
N THR A 120 0.28 -16.71 4.83
CA THR A 120 -0.99 -16.23 5.41
C THR A 120 -2.14 -17.20 5.16
N LEU A 121 -2.27 -17.76 3.95
CA LEU A 121 -3.30 -18.75 3.63
C LEU A 121 -3.16 -20.08 4.38
N ARG A 122 -1.98 -20.38 4.96
CA ARG A 122 -1.81 -21.58 5.82
C ARG A 122 -2.03 -21.26 7.29
N GLU A 123 -1.65 -20.07 7.72
CA GLU A 123 -1.53 -19.71 9.14
C GLU A 123 -2.75 -18.92 9.66
N GLU A 124 -3.40 -18.16 8.78
CA GLU A 124 -4.43 -17.16 9.13
C GLU A 124 -5.72 -17.34 8.31
N VAL A 125 -5.94 -18.52 7.70
CA VAL A 125 -7.11 -18.78 6.83
C VAL A 125 -8.47 -18.66 7.54
N THR A 126 -8.49 -18.65 8.86
CA THR A 126 -9.69 -18.45 9.68
C THR A 126 -9.78 -17.04 10.26
N ASP A 127 -8.79 -16.18 10.05
CA ASP A 127 -8.84 -14.78 10.49
C ASP A 127 -9.53 -13.94 9.43
N VAL A 128 -10.81 -13.61 9.67
CA VAL A 128 -11.63 -12.82 8.74
C VAL A 128 -11.00 -11.46 8.41
N PHE A 129 -10.34 -10.80 9.37
CA PHE A 129 -9.77 -9.49 9.12
C PHE A 129 -8.50 -9.58 8.28
N ALA A 130 -7.63 -10.55 8.56
CA ALA A 130 -6.44 -10.79 7.77
C ALA A 130 -6.81 -11.25 6.35
N MET A 131 -7.78 -12.13 6.21
CA MET A 131 -8.27 -12.61 4.91
C MET A 131 -8.92 -11.50 4.09
N GLN A 132 -9.74 -10.65 4.70
CA GLN A 132 -10.33 -9.49 4.04
C GLN A 132 -9.25 -8.49 3.60
N ALA A 133 -8.29 -8.17 4.48
CA ALA A 133 -7.21 -7.25 4.17
C ALA A 133 -6.29 -7.78 3.05
N LEU A 134 -6.04 -9.10 3.03
CA LEU A 134 -5.30 -9.78 1.97
C LEU A 134 -6.04 -9.71 0.64
N ALA A 135 -7.34 -9.96 0.60
CA ALA A 135 -8.15 -9.80 -0.62
C ALA A 135 -8.03 -8.39 -1.20
N MET A 136 -8.24 -7.37 -0.36
CA MET A 136 -8.09 -5.96 -0.74
C MET A 136 -6.70 -5.67 -1.30
N LEU A 137 -5.64 -6.18 -0.67
CA LEU A 137 -4.28 -6.00 -1.16
C LEU A 137 -4.11 -6.60 -2.56
N LEU A 138 -4.51 -7.86 -2.75
CA LEU A 138 -4.30 -8.60 -3.99
C LEU A 138 -5.08 -7.98 -5.15
N ASP A 139 -6.29 -7.49 -4.87
CA ASP A 139 -7.09 -6.72 -5.81
C ASP A 139 -6.45 -5.35 -6.14
N ASP A 140 -6.07 -4.57 -5.12
CA ASP A 140 -5.45 -3.25 -5.29
C ASP A 140 -4.19 -3.27 -6.18
N VAL A 141 -3.40 -4.35 -6.11
CA VAL A 141 -2.16 -4.51 -6.88
C VAL A 141 -2.35 -5.28 -8.19
N GLY A 142 -3.57 -5.75 -8.49
CA GLY A 142 -3.91 -6.51 -9.69
C GLY A 142 -3.28 -7.91 -9.72
N ALA A 143 -3.01 -8.53 -8.58
CA ALA A 143 -2.43 -9.87 -8.48
C ALA A 143 -3.51 -10.95 -8.64
N LEU A 144 -4.22 -10.96 -9.77
CA LEU A 144 -5.40 -11.80 -10.02
C LEU A 144 -5.15 -13.30 -9.80
N GLY A 145 -3.97 -13.79 -10.14
CA GLY A 145 -3.59 -15.19 -9.91
C GLY A 145 -3.48 -15.54 -8.42
N LEU A 146 -2.98 -14.62 -7.59
CA LEU A 146 -2.94 -14.79 -6.13
C LEU A 146 -4.33 -14.60 -5.53
N LEU A 147 -5.13 -13.66 -6.05
CA LEU A 147 -6.52 -13.46 -5.61
C LEU A 147 -7.36 -14.73 -5.88
N GLY A 148 -7.14 -15.40 -6.99
CA GLY A 148 -7.74 -16.71 -7.27
C GLY A 148 -7.36 -17.78 -6.22
N GLN A 149 -6.09 -17.85 -5.83
CA GLN A 149 -5.65 -18.76 -4.76
C GLN A 149 -6.29 -18.43 -3.40
N TRP A 150 -6.40 -17.13 -3.09
CA TRP A 150 -7.09 -16.66 -1.90
C TRP A 150 -8.57 -17.06 -1.90
N ARG A 151 -9.28 -16.92 -3.03
CA ARG A 151 -10.70 -17.33 -3.14
C ARG A 151 -10.89 -18.81 -2.86
N GLU A 152 -10.05 -19.66 -3.44
CA GLU A 152 -10.10 -21.10 -3.20
C GLU A 152 -9.85 -21.45 -1.73
N ALA A 153 -8.89 -20.78 -1.10
CA ALA A 153 -8.62 -20.94 0.33
C ALA A 153 -9.78 -20.44 1.21
N ALA A 154 -10.39 -19.31 0.87
CA ALA A 154 -11.53 -18.76 1.59
C ALA A 154 -12.76 -19.68 1.52
N ARG A 155 -13.10 -20.20 0.33
CA ARG A 155 -14.18 -21.19 0.14
C ARG A 155 -13.95 -22.48 0.93
N ALA A 156 -12.70 -22.90 1.06
CA ALA A 156 -12.31 -24.10 1.80
C ALA A 156 -12.10 -23.83 3.30
N SER A 157 -12.20 -22.59 3.76
CA SER A 157 -11.97 -22.23 5.16
C SER A 157 -13.02 -22.88 6.06
N PRO A 158 -12.66 -23.37 7.27
CA PRO A 158 -13.65 -23.84 8.23
C PRO A 158 -14.44 -22.70 8.90
N ASP A 159 -14.03 -21.43 8.70
CA ASP A 159 -14.70 -20.25 9.24
C ASP A 159 -15.75 -19.72 8.26
N VAL A 160 -16.99 -19.54 8.73
CA VAL A 160 -18.13 -19.12 7.89
C VAL A 160 -17.96 -17.69 7.41
N ASP A 161 -17.48 -16.78 8.27
CA ASP A 161 -17.30 -15.38 7.91
C ASP A 161 -16.24 -15.26 6.79
N VAL A 162 -15.21 -16.11 6.82
CA VAL A 162 -14.22 -16.19 5.74
C VAL A 162 -14.80 -16.79 4.45
N GLN A 163 -15.67 -17.80 4.54
CA GLN A 163 -16.32 -18.35 3.36
C GLN A 163 -17.17 -17.30 2.64
N GLU A 164 -17.91 -16.48 3.39
CA GLU A 164 -18.75 -15.40 2.85
C GLU A 164 -17.92 -14.35 2.10
N LEU A 165 -16.70 -14.04 2.56
CA LEU A 165 -15.80 -13.13 1.84
C LEU A 165 -15.52 -13.59 0.40
N ALA A 166 -15.50 -14.91 0.13
CA ALA A 166 -15.24 -15.40 -1.22
C ALA A 166 -16.36 -15.05 -2.23
N GLU A 167 -17.56 -14.74 -1.74
CA GLU A 167 -18.69 -14.29 -2.56
C GLU A 167 -18.55 -12.82 -2.95
N ASP A 168 -18.10 -11.98 -2.01
CA ASP A 168 -17.89 -10.53 -2.21
C ASP A 168 -16.81 -10.21 -3.27
N TYR A 169 -15.83 -11.10 -3.44
CA TYR A 169 -14.74 -10.98 -4.42
C TYR A 169 -14.92 -11.94 -5.62
N GLY A 170 -16.16 -12.26 -5.97
CA GLY A 170 -16.55 -13.21 -7.02
C GLY A 170 -16.05 -12.87 -8.44
N GLU A 171 -16.15 -13.85 -9.34
CA GLU A 171 -15.57 -13.83 -10.70
C GLU A 171 -16.18 -12.80 -11.66
N ASP A 172 -17.30 -12.18 -11.30
CA ASP A 172 -18.14 -11.38 -12.21
C ASP A 172 -17.57 -9.98 -12.54
N GLU A 173 -16.51 -9.51 -11.88
CA GLU A 173 -15.91 -8.20 -12.19
C GLU A 173 -14.81 -8.25 -13.28
N HIS A 174 -14.39 -9.45 -13.71
CA HIS A 174 -13.36 -9.63 -14.74
C HIS A 174 -13.78 -10.66 -15.79
N PRO A 175 -14.51 -10.26 -16.85
CA PRO A 175 -14.93 -11.18 -17.89
C PRO A 175 -13.71 -11.84 -18.55
N GLU A 176 -13.78 -13.16 -18.75
CA GLU A 176 -12.82 -13.88 -19.58
C GLU A 176 -12.65 -13.16 -20.93
N PRO A 177 -11.41 -13.02 -21.45
CA PRO A 177 -11.20 -12.49 -22.78
C PRO A 177 -11.98 -13.35 -23.79
N PRO A 178 -12.67 -12.73 -24.77
CA PRO A 178 -13.52 -13.47 -25.70
C PRO A 178 -12.70 -14.53 -26.43
N ALA A 179 -13.25 -15.75 -26.49
CA ALA A 179 -12.63 -16.87 -27.18
C ALA A 179 -12.22 -16.47 -28.61
N PRO A 180 -11.04 -16.91 -29.09
CA PRO A 180 -10.57 -16.57 -30.42
C PRO A 180 -11.59 -17.04 -31.47
N PRO A 181 -11.80 -16.26 -32.55
CA PRO A 181 -12.81 -16.57 -33.55
C PRO A 181 -12.52 -17.95 -34.15
N VAL A 182 -13.54 -18.81 -34.12
CA VAL A 182 -13.49 -20.14 -34.77
C VAL A 182 -13.25 -19.91 -36.25
N ALA A 183 -12.10 -20.37 -36.75
CA ALA A 183 -11.79 -20.31 -38.17
C ALA A 183 -12.82 -21.12 -38.96
N PRO A 184 -13.40 -20.57 -40.04
CA PRO A 184 -14.34 -21.33 -40.87
C PRO A 184 -13.61 -22.49 -41.56
N LEU A 185 -14.25 -23.66 -41.53
CA LEU A 185 -13.83 -24.88 -42.23
C LEU A 185 -13.84 -24.71 -43.76
#